data_AF-A0A1F5ZGX6-F1
#
_entry.id   AF-A0A1F5ZGX6-F1
#
_cell.length_a   1.000
_cell.length_b   1.000
_cell.length_c   1.000
_cell.angle_alpha   90.00
_cell.angle_beta   90.00
_cell.angle_gamma   90.00
#
_symmetry.space_group_name_H-M   'P 1'
#
loop_
_entity.id
_entity.type
_entity.pdbx_description
1 polymer ?
#
loop_
_entity_poly.entity_id
_entity_poly.type
_entity_poly.pdbx_seq_one_letter_code
_entity_poly.pdbx_strand_id
1 'polypeptide(L)'
;MVLDTGDKIASYDGIPAQTVFDALKEVSTQRHDTLATKQYDFGIFIEAIGEYANTKDNAWVYSVNGKSGEVAADKYVVKNGDIVEWKYTKPLY
;
A
#
# COMPACT_ATOMS: atom_id res chain seq x y z
N MET A 1 -7.05 -7.18 1.19
CA MET A 1 -6.13 -6.21 0.54
C MET A 1 -5.73 -6.74 -0.83
N VAL A 2 -5.70 -5.89 -1.84
CA VAL A 2 -5.16 -6.20 -3.16
C VAL A 2 -3.84 -5.46 -3.35
N LEU A 3 -2.84 -6.14 -3.90
CA LEU A 3 -1.54 -5.57 -4.26
C LEU A 3 -1.32 -5.80 -5.76
N ASP A 4 -1.40 -4.72 -6.52
CA ASP A 4 -1.20 -4.64 -7.97
C ASP A 4 0.16 -3.98 -8.25
N THR A 5 1.14 -4.76 -8.69
CA THR A 5 2.48 -4.27 -9.06
C THR A 5 2.55 -3.76 -10.50
N GLY A 6 1.43 -3.73 -11.23
CA GLY A 6 1.37 -3.48 -12.67
C GLY A 6 1.62 -4.75 -13.51
N ASP A 7 2.56 -5.60 -13.07
CA ASP A 7 2.82 -6.92 -13.70
C ASP A 7 1.96 -8.03 -13.11
N LYS A 8 1.68 -7.96 -11.81
CA LYS A 8 0.97 -9.00 -11.07
C LYS A 8 -0.01 -8.39 -10.09
N ILE A 9 -1.17 -9.02 -9.99
CA ILE A 9 -2.21 -8.67 -9.01
C ILE A 9 -2.32 -9.84 -8.04
N ALA A 10 -2.22 -9.55 -6.75
CA ALA A 10 -2.38 -10.52 -5.68
C ALA A 10 -3.40 -10.01 -4.64
N SER A 11 -4.34 -10.86 -4.28
CA SER A 11 -5.37 -10.57 -3.29
C SER A 11 -5.11 -11.36 -2.00
N TYR A 12 -5.31 -10.71 -0.87
CA TYR A 12 -5.03 -11.22 0.46
C TYR A 12 -6.23 -10.95 1.36
N ASP A 13 -6.75 -12.00 1.98
CA ASP A 13 -7.92 -11.93 2.87
C ASP A 13 -7.52 -12.20 4.31
N GLY A 14 -8.31 -11.69 5.25
CA GLY A 14 -8.11 -11.95 6.68
C GLY A 14 -6.83 -11.35 7.27
N ILE A 15 -6.30 -10.27 6.70
CA ILE A 15 -5.10 -9.60 7.23
C ILE A 15 -5.47 -8.87 8.53
N PRO A 16 -4.84 -9.21 9.67
CA PRO A 16 -5.05 -8.49 10.92
C PRO A 16 -4.32 -7.15 10.85
N ALA A 17 -5.03 -6.09 10.47
CA ALA A 17 -4.47 -4.76 10.34
C ALA A 17 -5.36 -3.71 11.02
N GLN A 18 -4.73 -2.74 11.68
CA GLN A 18 -5.44 -1.58 12.21
C GLN A 18 -5.41 -0.41 11.22
N THR A 19 -4.33 -0.33 10.43
CA THR A 19 -4.13 0.73 9.43
C THR A 19 -3.84 0.15 8.05
N VAL A 20 -3.96 0.98 7.02
CA VAL A 20 -3.56 0.61 5.65
C VAL A 20 -2.08 0.20 5.61
N PHE A 21 -1.23 0.88 6.38
CA PHE A 21 0.18 0.56 6.49
C PHE A 21 0.42 -0.82 7.13
N ASP A 22 -0.30 -1.15 8.20
CA ASP A 22 -0.19 -2.47 8.84
C ASP A 22 -0.58 -3.58 7.86
N ALA A 23 -1.66 -3.38 7.10
CA ALA A 23 -2.09 -4.35 6.10
C ALA A 23 -1.01 -4.60 5.05
N LEU A 24 -0.35 -3.53 4.59
CA LEU A 24 0.75 -3.63 3.65
C LEU A 24 1.97 -4.33 4.26
N LYS A 25 2.31 -4.01 5.51
CA LYS A 25 3.45 -4.59 6.22
C LYS A 25 3.28 -6.10 6.44
N GLU A 26 2.09 -6.53 6.82
CA GLU A 26 1.74 -7.95 6.97
C GLU A 26 1.88 -8.69 5.64
N VAL A 27 1.33 -8.14 4.55
CA VAL A 27 1.42 -8.75 3.22
C VAL A 27 2.86 -8.78 2.71
N SER A 28 3.62 -7.71 2.93
CA SER A 28 5.05 -7.67 2.55
C SER A 28 5.82 -8.77 3.29
N THR A 29 5.50 -8.99 4.57
CA THR A 29 6.10 -10.06 5.38
C THR A 29 5.72 -11.45 4.87
N GLN A 30 4.44 -11.68 4.53
CA GLN A 30 3.96 -12.94 3.95
C GLN A 30 4.63 -13.26 2.59
N ARG A 31 4.93 -12.22 1.80
CA ARG A 31 5.61 -12.34 0.52
C ARG A 31 7.13 -12.45 0.65
N HIS A 32 7.68 -12.26 1.85
CA HIS A 32 9.11 -12.06 2.09
C HIS A 32 9.70 -10.89 1.27
N ASP A 33 8.88 -9.88 0.99
CA ASP A 33 9.27 -8.67 0.26
C ASP A 33 9.85 -7.62 1.22
N THR A 34 10.85 -6.88 0.72
CA THR A 34 11.42 -5.76 1.48
C THR A 34 10.53 -4.53 1.35
N LEU A 35 10.05 -4.00 2.46
CA LEU A 35 9.25 -2.78 2.48
C LEU A 35 10.15 -1.58 2.81
N ALA A 36 10.36 -0.68 1.84
CA ALA A 36 11.08 0.57 2.06
C ALA A 36 10.10 1.70 2.31
N THR A 37 10.22 2.32 3.48
CA THR A 37 9.34 3.42 3.91
C THR A 37 10.13 4.58 4.45
N LYS A 38 9.57 5.77 4.29
CA LYS A 38 10.14 7.00 4.83
C LYS A 38 9.12 7.73 5.67
N GLN A 39 9.51 8.08 6.88
CA GLN A 39 8.67 8.83 7.80
C GLN A 39 8.78 10.33 7.51
N TYR A 40 7.62 10.97 7.35
CA TYR A 40 7.45 12.41 7.23
C TYR A 40 6.51 12.91 8.34
N ASP A 41 6.48 14.22 8.57
CA ASP A 41 5.60 14.84 9.57
C ASP A 41 4.10 14.56 9.30
N PHE A 42 3.74 14.45 8.02
CA PHE A 42 2.38 14.14 7.60
C PHE A 42 2.05 12.64 7.61
N GLY A 43 3.04 11.76 7.77
CA GLY A 43 2.87 10.30 7.89
C GLY A 43 3.95 9.49 7.16
N ILE A 44 3.75 8.17 7.07
CA ILE A 44 4.66 7.25 6.41
C ILE A 44 4.39 7.20 4.91
N PHE A 45 5.43 7.46 4.13
CA PHE A 45 5.44 7.32 2.69
C PHE A 45 6.10 5.99 2.30
N ILE A 46 5.47 5.26 1.39
CA ILE A 46 6.03 4.01 0.85
C ILE A 46 6.94 4.36 -0.31
N GLU A 47 8.24 4.09 -0.17
CA GLU A 47 9.23 4.31 -1.21
C GLU A 47 9.39 3.08 -2.11
N ALA A 48 9.28 1.87 -1.56
CA ALA A 48 9.34 0.63 -2.35
C ALA A 48 8.64 -0.54 -1.66
N ILE A 49 8.15 -1.49 -2.46
CA ILE A 49 7.63 -2.78 -2.01
C ILE A 49 8.33 -3.87 -2.84
N GLY A 50 9.14 -4.70 -2.18
CA GLY A 50 9.97 -5.70 -2.85
C GLY A 50 10.97 -5.03 -3.81
N GLU A 51 10.96 -5.48 -5.07
CA GLU A 51 11.77 -4.92 -6.16
C GLU A 51 11.16 -3.65 -6.79
N TYR A 52 9.92 -3.30 -6.45
CA TYR A 52 9.18 -2.19 -7.04
C TYR A 52 9.37 -0.90 -6.22
N ALA A 53 10.38 -0.11 -6.58
CA ALA A 53 10.61 1.21 -6.00
C ALA A 53 9.88 2.32 -6.77
N ASN A 54 9.45 3.37 -6.07
CA ASN A 54 8.90 4.56 -6.70
C ASN A 54 9.94 5.20 -7.63
N THR A 55 9.49 5.60 -8.81
CA THR A 55 10.29 6.26 -9.84
C THR A 55 9.62 7.58 -10.23
N LYS A 56 10.23 8.33 -11.14
CA LYS A 56 9.60 9.55 -11.70
C LYS A 56 8.30 9.25 -12.44
N ASP A 57 8.16 8.04 -12.99
CA ASP A 57 7.03 7.66 -13.81
C ASP A 57 6.01 6.82 -13.07
N ASN A 58 6.38 6.07 -12.03
CA ASN A 58 5.49 5.17 -11.32
C ASN A 58 5.64 5.31 -9.80
N ALA A 59 4.52 5.30 -9.09
CA ALA A 59 4.48 5.34 -7.64
C ALA A 59 3.46 4.37 -7.08
N TRP A 60 3.70 3.93 -5.85
CA TRP A 60 2.72 3.19 -5.06
C TRP A 60 1.61 4.11 -4.58
N VAL A 61 0.41 3.87 -5.07
CA VAL A 61 -0.81 4.58 -4.70
C VAL A 61 -1.75 3.60 -4.03
N TYR A 62 -2.31 3.99 -2.88
CA TYR A 62 -3.29 3.17 -2.18
C TYR A 62 -4.69 3.77 -2.29
N SER A 63 -5.69 2.88 -2.24
CA SER A 63 -7.10 3.21 -2.20
C SER A 63 -7.80 2.32 -1.18
N VAL A 64 -8.89 2.79 -0.59
CA VAL A 64 -9.73 2.04 0.33
C VAL A 64 -11.17 2.10 -0.16
N ASN A 65 -11.79 0.94 -0.37
CA ASN A 65 -13.14 0.80 -0.92
C ASN A 65 -13.33 1.59 -2.23
N GLY A 66 -12.34 1.54 -3.13
CA GLY A 66 -12.34 2.25 -4.41
C GLY A 66 -12.11 3.77 -4.31
N LYS A 67 -11.86 4.32 -3.12
CA LYS A 67 -11.51 5.73 -2.91
C LYS A 67 -10.03 5.88 -2.66
N SER A 68 -9.37 6.77 -3.39
CA SER A 68 -7.95 7.06 -3.17
C SER A 68 -7.71 7.54 -1.74
N GLY A 69 -6.58 7.13 -1.17
CA GLY A 69 -6.18 7.52 0.17
C GLY A 69 -5.99 9.04 0.29
N GLU A 70 -6.83 9.70 1.10
CA GLU A 70 -6.71 11.15 1.36
C GLU A 70 -5.66 11.49 2.43
N VAL A 71 -5.22 10.49 3.20
CA VAL A 71 -4.23 10.64 4.28
C VAL A 71 -3.03 9.70 4.05
N ALA A 72 -2.04 9.71 4.94
CA ALA A 72 -0.98 8.72 4.89
C ALA A 72 -1.48 7.32 5.31
N ALA A 73 -0.87 6.26 4.78
CA ALA A 73 -1.30 4.89 5.01
C ALA A 73 -1.24 4.46 6.50
N ASP A 74 -0.34 5.06 7.29
CA ASP A 74 -0.24 4.84 8.74
C ASP A 74 -1.34 5.56 9.53
N LYS A 75 -1.98 6.57 8.95
CA LYS A 75 -3.05 7.34 9.61
C LYS A 75 -4.44 6.85 9.23
N TYR A 76 -4.57 6.18 8.09
CA TYR A 76 -5.85 5.61 7.68
C TYR A 76 -6.14 4.34 8.47
N VAL A 77 -7.09 4.43 9.41
CA VAL A 77 -7.59 3.28 10.19
C VAL A 77 -8.57 2.48 9.35
N VAL A 78 -8.23 1.22 9.08
CA VAL A 78 -9.09 0.29 8.33
C VAL A 78 -10.08 -0.38 9.26
N LYS A 79 -11.28 -0.64 8.76
CA LYS A 79 -12.33 -1.38 9.47
C LYS A 79 -12.50 -2.76 8.88
N ASN A 80 -13.10 -3.64 9.68
CA ASN A 80 -13.37 -4.99 9.25
C ASN A 80 -14.37 -4.96 8.08
N GLY A 81 -13.97 -5.55 6.95
CA GLY A 81 -14.71 -5.47 5.67
C GLY A 81 -14.23 -4.38 4.71
N ASP A 82 -13.31 -3.50 5.10
CA ASP A 82 -12.70 -2.54 4.17
C ASP A 82 -11.75 -3.23 3.19
N ILE A 83 -11.84 -2.84 1.92
CA ILE A 83 -10.99 -3.34 0.85
C ILE A 83 -9.89 -2.31 0.59
N VAL A 84 -8.69 -2.62 1.07
CA VAL A 84 -7.48 -1.84 0.76
C VAL A 84 -6.89 -2.34 -0.56
N GLU A 85 -6.57 -1.43 -1.47
CA GLU A 85 -5.88 -1.73 -2.72
C GLU A 85 -4.61 -0.88 -2.83
N TRP A 86 -3.50 -1.52 -3.14
CA TRP A 86 -2.22 -0.88 -3.46
C TRP A 86 -1.93 -1.11 -4.92
N LYS A 87 -1.66 -0.03 -5.66
CA LYS A 87 -1.37 -0.08 -7.08
C LYS A 87 -0.08 0.66 -7.41
N TYR A 88 0.83 -0.02 -8.09
CA TYR A 88 2.01 0.58 -8.68
C TYR A 88 1.65 1.11 -10.06
N THR A 89 1.42 2.42 -10.14
CA THR A 89 0.96 3.04 -11.38
C THR A 89 1.63 4.38 -11.58
N LYS A 90 1.59 4.86 -12.82
CA LYS A 90 1.88 6.25 -13.13
C LYS A 90 0.82 7.15 -12.52
N PRO A 91 1.15 8.01 -11.54
CA PRO A 91 0.22 9.03 -11.09
C PRO A 91 -0.04 9.96 -12.27
N LEU A 92 -1.28 9.98 -12.76
CA LEU A 92 -1.73 10.96 -13.75
C LEU A 92 -1.86 12.29 -13.01
N TYR A 93 -0.88 13.18 -13.20
CA TYR A 93 -0.96 14.58 -12.80
C TYR A 93 -1.75 15.40 -13.81
#